data_AF-A0A8S0WMG3-F1
#
_entry.id   AF-A0A8S0WMG3-F1
#
_cell.length_a   1.000
_cell.length_b   1.000
_cell.length_c   1.000
_cell.angle_alpha   90.00
_cell.angle_beta   90.00
_cell.angle_gamma   90.00
#
_symmetry.space_group_name_H-M   'P 1'
#
loop_
_entity.id
_entity.type
_entity.pdbx_description
1 polymer ?
#
loop_
_entity_poly.entity_id
_entity_poly.type
_entity_poly.pdbx_seq_one_letter_code
_entity_poly.pdbx_strand_id
1 'polypeptide(L)'
;MSARPVVLSYLTHVLDNFSFKYVGAALLSTVYLLLCQRAMVNRFRRRAGIKYPRLYAEKAEAAASSDANKFNCAQRAHQNTLENIPIIYVLTLLSSVKYPIFAATTCALWTVTRIFYTRGYITGDPGKRLGFTHHISTAATLSQLVVSTFIVGGWLLGGLASKI
;
A
#
# COMPACT_ATOMS: atom_id res chain seq x y z
N MET A 1 34.17 3.41 -29.21
CA MET A 1 33.70 3.91 -27.89
C MET A 1 32.25 4.35 -28.04
N SER A 2 31.30 3.53 -27.58
CA SER A 2 29.86 3.84 -27.64
C SER A 2 29.52 4.81 -26.51
N ALA A 3 29.15 6.04 -26.85
CA ALA A 3 28.61 7.00 -25.90
C ALA A 3 27.31 6.43 -25.29
N ARG A 4 27.37 5.92 -24.06
CA ARG A 4 26.13 5.67 -23.30
C ARG A 4 25.45 7.04 -23.12
N PRO A 5 24.17 7.20 -23.46
CA PRO A 5 23.52 8.50 -23.37
C PRO A 5 23.58 8.98 -21.92
N VAL A 6 24.06 10.20 -21.70
CA VAL A 6 24.32 10.81 -20.38
C VAL A 6 23.09 10.70 -19.44
N VAL A 7 21.89 10.71 -20.01
CA VAL A 7 20.62 10.50 -19.30
C VAL A 7 20.54 9.13 -18.63
N LEU A 8 21.00 8.08 -19.31
CA LEU A 8 21.05 6.72 -18.77
C LEU A 8 22.06 6.65 -17.63
N SER A 9 23.18 7.37 -17.71
CA SER A 9 24.21 7.44 -16.66
C SER A 9 23.72 8.16 -15.39
N TYR A 10 22.93 9.22 -15.54
CA TYR A 10 22.36 9.96 -14.41
C TYR A 10 21.24 9.17 -13.72
N LEU A 11 20.38 8.52 -14.52
CA LEU A 11 19.35 7.62 -14.00
C LEU A 11 19.97 6.41 -13.30
N THR A 12 21.04 5.81 -13.86
CA THR A 12 21.75 4.73 -13.17
C THR A 12 22.37 5.25 -11.89
N HIS A 13 23.03 6.41 -11.84
CA HIS A 13 23.57 6.94 -10.56
C HIS A 13 22.51 7.23 -9.49
N VAL A 14 21.34 7.73 -9.87
CA VAL A 14 20.21 7.96 -8.92
C VAL A 14 19.59 6.65 -8.45
N LEU A 15 19.50 5.63 -9.32
CA LEU A 15 19.00 4.30 -8.98
C LEU A 15 20.05 3.41 -8.27
N ASP A 16 21.33 3.66 -8.53
CA ASP A 16 22.51 3.01 -7.94
C ASP A 16 22.83 3.61 -6.56
N ASN A 17 22.21 4.73 -6.18
CA ASN A 17 22.14 5.12 -4.78
C ASN A 17 21.48 3.96 -4.03
N PHE A 18 22.30 3.25 -3.26
CA PHE A 18 21.97 2.02 -2.55
C PHE A 18 20.67 2.13 -1.74
N SER A 19 20.22 3.33 -1.40
CA SER A 19 18.96 3.56 -0.68
C SER A 19 17.69 3.53 -1.53
N PHE A 20 17.71 3.97 -2.80
CA PHE A 20 16.49 4.08 -3.62
C PHE A 20 15.97 2.74 -4.15
N LYS A 21 16.85 1.76 -4.36
CA LYS A 21 16.44 0.38 -4.68
C LYS A 21 15.49 -0.21 -3.63
N TYR A 22 15.63 0.17 -2.35
CA TYR A 22 14.72 -0.28 -1.29
C TYR A 22 13.34 0.38 -1.38
N VAL A 23 13.29 1.64 -1.83
CA VAL A 23 12.01 2.34 -2.09
C VAL A 23 11.27 1.62 -3.21
N GLY A 24 11.97 1.32 -4.31
CA GLY A 24 11.42 0.52 -5.41
C GLY A 24 10.91 -0.84 -4.96
N ALA A 25 11.70 -1.57 -4.15
CA ALA A 25 11.30 -2.86 -3.60
C ALA A 25 10.07 -2.74 -2.67
N ALA A 26 10.01 -1.71 -1.83
CA ALA A 26 8.88 -1.48 -0.93
C ALA A 26 7.59 -1.16 -1.71
N LEU A 27 7.65 -0.28 -2.72
CA LEU A 27 6.52 0.01 -3.59
C LEU A 27 6.06 -1.24 -4.35
N LEU A 28 7.00 -2.01 -4.92
CA LEU A 28 6.70 -3.26 -5.62
C LEU A 28 6.03 -4.29 -4.69
N SER A 29 6.40 -4.33 -3.40
CA SER A 29 5.78 -5.25 -2.43
C SER A 29 4.27 -5.00 -2.27
N THR A 30 3.81 -3.75 -2.41
CA THR A 30 2.38 -3.43 -2.37
C THR A 30 1.62 -3.99 -3.58
N VAL A 31 2.28 -4.09 -4.75
CA VAL A 31 1.70 -4.69 -5.96
C VAL A 31 1.48 -6.18 -5.74
N TYR A 32 2.48 -6.89 -5.20
CA TYR A 32 2.33 -8.30 -4.83
C TYR A 32 1.20 -8.51 -3.82
N LEU A 33 1.08 -7.63 -2.81
CA LEU A 33 -0.04 -7.66 -1.87
C LEU A 33 -1.40 -7.53 -2.59
N LEU A 34 -1.56 -6.57 -3.50
CA LEU A 34 -2.80 -6.35 -4.24
C LEU A 34 -3.15 -7.57 -5.12
N LEU A 35 -2.16 -8.17 -5.78
CA LEU A 35 -2.36 -9.38 -6.59
C LEU A 35 -2.79 -10.57 -5.72
N CYS A 36 -2.16 -10.75 -4.55
CA CYS A 36 -2.56 -11.77 -3.58
C CYS A 36 -3.99 -11.57 -3.07
N GLN A 37 -4.36 -10.33 -2.72
CA GLN A 37 -5.73 -10.00 -2.29
C GLN A 37 -6.75 -10.26 -3.41
N ARG A 38 -6.45 -9.87 -4.65
CA ARG A 38 -7.29 -10.16 -5.81
C ARG A 38 -7.48 -11.67 -6.01
N ALA A 39 -6.41 -12.45 -5.88
CA ALA A 39 -6.48 -13.91 -5.97
C ALA A 39 -7.39 -14.50 -4.87
N MET A 40 -7.31 -13.97 -3.64
CA MET A 40 -8.18 -14.38 -2.54
C MET A 40 -9.66 -14.04 -2.79
N VAL A 41 -9.95 -12.83 -3.29
CA VAL A 41 -11.32 -12.43 -3.69
C VAL A 41 -11.87 -13.41 -4.73
N ASN A 42 -11.11 -13.70 -5.78
CA ASN A 42 -11.52 -14.62 -6.83
C ASN A 42 -11.73 -16.06 -6.33
N ARG A 43 -10.86 -16.52 -5.42
CA ARG A 43 -10.98 -17.83 -4.79
C ARG A 43 -12.30 -17.97 -4.04
N PHE A 44 -12.63 -17.02 -3.15
CA PHE A 44 -13.88 -17.09 -2.40
C PHE A 44 -15.11 -16.84 -3.26
N ARG A 45 -15.00 -15.97 -4.28
CA ARG A 45 -16.08 -15.76 -5.25
C ARG A 45 -16.50 -17.05 -5.94
N ARG A 46 -15.52 -17.81 -6.46
CA ARG A 46 -15.77 -19.10 -7.12
C ARG A 46 -16.42 -20.10 -6.18
N ARG A 47 -15.95 -20.17 -4.94
CA ARG A 47 -16.52 -21.07 -3.91
C ARG A 47 -17.95 -20.69 -3.53
N ALA A 48 -18.24 -19.39 -3.47
CA ALA A 48 -19.57 -18.88 -3.15
C ALA A 48 -20.55 -18.91 -4.34
N GLY A 49 -20.09 -19.23 -5.56
CA GLY A 49 -20.95 -19.26 -6.76
C GLY A 49 -21.44 -17.88 -7.21
N ILE A 50 -20.83 -16.78 -6.75
CA ILE A 50 -21.28 -15.42 -7.06
C ILE A 50 -20.82 -15.01 -8.46
N LYS A 51 -21.77 -14.97 -9.40
CA LYS A 51 -21.54 -14.57 -10.80
C LYS A 51 -21.21 -13.07 -10.92
N TYR A 52 -20.36 -12.75 -11.89
CA TYR A 52 -20.16 -11.38 -12.36
C TYR A 52 -21.46 -10.81 -12.94
N PRO A 53 -21.72 -9.49 -12.89
CA PRO A 53 -20.85 -8.41 -12.40
C PRO A 53 -20.99 -8.09 -10.90
N ARG A 54 -21.71 -8.90 -10.12
CA ARG A 54 -22.02 -8.60 -8.71
C ARG A 54 -20.77 -8.41 -7.85
N LEU A 55 -20.65 -7.25 -7.22
CA LEU A 55 -19.46 -6.88 -6.43
C LEU A 55 -19.38 -7.62 -5.09
N TYR A 56 -20.53 -7.83 -4.46
CA TYR A 56 -20.73 -8.50 -3.17
C TYR A 56 -21.80 -9.57 -3.29
N ALA A 57 -21.76 -10.56 -2.39
CA ALA A 57 -22.88 -11.43 -2.10
C ALA A 57 -23.93 -10.67 -1.27
N GLU A 58 -25.20 -10.97 -1.50
CA GLU A 58 -26.32 -10.40 -0.75
C GLU A 58 -26.27 -10.80 0.72
N LYS A 59 -26.95 -10.02 1.58
CA LYS A 59 -26.98 -10.29 3.03
C LYS A 59 -27.47 -11.71 3.35
N ALA A 60 -28.50 -12.17 2.65
CA ALA A 60 -29.04 -13.52 2.83
C ALA A 60 -28.03 -14.60 2.39
N GLU A 61 -27.34 -14.40 1.26
CA GLU A 61 -26.31 -15.33 0.76
C GLU A 61 -25.12 -15.41 1.73
N ALA A 62 -24.67 -14.25 2.26
CA ALA A 62 -23.59 -14.18 3.23
C ALA A 62 -23.96 -14.80 4.59
N ALA A 63 -25.22 -14.65 5.04
CA ALA A 63 -25.69 -15.30 6.26
C ALA A 63 -25.82 -16.82 6.10
N ALA A 64 -26.24 -17.28 4.92
CA ALA A 64 -26.44 -18.70 4.64
C ALA A 64 -25.14 -19.46 4.30
N SER A 65 -24.11 -18.76 3.81
CA SER A 65 -22.86 -19.39 3.34
C SER A 65 -21.61 -18.72 3.91
N SER A 66 -20.80 -19.50 4.63
CA SER A 66 -19.48 -19.07 5.11
C SER A 66 -18.58 -18.59 3.98
N ASP A 67 -18.64 -19.22 2.81
CA ASP A 67 -17.82 -18.83 1.65
C ASP A 67 -18.30 -17.52 1.03
N ALA A 68 -19.61 -17.25 1.00
CA ALA A 68 -20.16 -15.97 0.56
C ALA A 68 -19.80 -14.82 1.53
N ASN A 69 -19.85 -15.07 2.83
CA ASN A 69 -19.40 -14.09 3.82
C ASN A 69 -17.88 -13.83 3.71
N LYS A 70 -17.06 -14.86 3.54
CA LYS A 70 -15.61 -14.71 3.31
C LYS A 70 -15.31 -14.00 1.99
N PHE A 71 -16.13 -14.19 0.95
CA PHE A 71 -16.03 -13.40 -0.28
C PHE A 71 -16.25 -11.91 0.00
N ASN A 72 -17.31 -11.53 0.72
CA ASN A 72 -17.56 -10.15 1.10
C ASN A 72 -16.41 -9.57 1.95
N CYS A 73 -15.92 -10.33 2.92
CA CYS A 73 -14.80 -9.91 3.75
C CYS A 73 -13.50 -9.72 2.95
N ALA A 74 -13.16 -10.65 2.05
CA ALA A 74 -12.00 -10.55 1.17
C ALA A 74 -12.11 -9.33 0.25
N GLN A 75 -13.31 -9.08 -0.30
CA GLN A 75 -13.58 -7.94 -1.17
C GLN A 75 -13.36 -6.63 -0.42
N ARG A 76 -13.90 -6.50 0.80
CA ARG A 76 -13.71 -5.30 1.61
C ARG A 76 -12.24 -5.07 1.98
N ALA A 77 -11.51 -6.13 2.34
CA ALA A 77 -10.08 -6.04 2.64
C ALA A 77 -9.26 -5.54 1.44
N HIS A 78 -9.57 -6.03 0.24
CA HIS A 78 -8.91 -5.61 -0.99
C HIS A 78 -9.23 -4.15 -1.33
N GLN A 79 -10.51 -3.77 -1.33
CA GLN A 79 -10.95 -2.39 -1.57
C GLN A 79 -10.35 -1.40 -0.58
N ASN A 80 -10.33 -1.75 0.71
CA ASN A 80 -9.72 -0.88 1.70
C ASN A 80 -8.22 -0.70 1.45
N THR A 81 -7.54 -1.69 0.88
CA THR A 81 -6.12 -1.54 0.51
C THR A 81 -6.01 -0.58 -0.67
N LEU A 82 -6.84 -0.75 -1.70
CA LEU A 82 -6.89 0.14 -2.86
C LEU A 82 -7.18 1.60 -2.47
N GLU A 83 -8.08 1.85 -1.52
CA GLU A 83 -8.36 3.19 -0.97
C GLU A 83 -7.11 3.86 -0.36
N ASN A 84 -6.19 3.07 0.19
CA ASN A 84 -4.99 3.58 0.87
C ASN A 84 -3.74 3.64 -0.02
N ILE A 85 -3.71 2.92 -1.15
CA ILE A 85 -2.56 2.88 -2.06
C ILE A 85 -2.15 4.29 -2.53
N PRO A 86 -3.06 5.17 -2.99
CA PRO A 86 -2.69 6.51 -3.42
C PRO A 86 -2.02 7.31 -2.29
N ILE A 87 -2.54 7.19 -1.07
CA ILE A 87 -2.02 7.89 0.11
C ILE A 87 -0.60 7.42 0.42
N ILE A 88 -0.40 6.10 0.62
CA ILE A 88 0.91 5.57 0.99
C ILE A 88 1.95 5.79 -0.11
N TYR A 89 1.56 5.77 -1.39
CA TYR A 89 2.46 6.07 -2.50
C TYR A 89 2.94 7.51 -2.48
N VAL A 90 2.02 8.48 -2.39
CA VAL A 90 2.39 9.90 -2.36
C VAL A 90 3.31 10.19 -1.18
N LEU A 91 2.96 9.69 0.01
CA LEU A 91 3.76 9.89 1.22
C LEU A 91 5.14 9.22 1.13
N THR A 92 5.22 8.02 0.58
CA THR A 92 6.49 7.28 0.45
C THR A 92 7.39 7.99 -0.55
N LEU A 93 6.85 8.42 -1.70
CA LEU A 93 7.61 9.13 -2.73
C LEU A 93 8.14 10.47 -2.20
N LEU A 94 7.30 11.29 -1.56
CA LEU A 94 7.73 12.57 -0.97
C LEU A 94 8.78 12.37 0.12
N SER A 95 8.55 11.45 1.05
CA SER A 95 9.51 11.14 2.12
C SER A 95 10.84 10.63 1.57
N SER A 96 10.81 9.85 0.48
CA SER A 96 12.01 9.22 -0.08
C SER A 96 12.99 10.20 -0.72
N VAL A 97 12.53 11.40 -1.11
CA VAL A 97 13.40 12.43 -1.71
C VAL A 97 14.55 12.80 -0.78
N LYS A 98 14.28 12.83 0.53
CA LYS A 98 15.30 13.15 1.55
C LYS A 98 15.66 11.97 2.44
N TYR A 99 14.72 11.05 2.70
CA TYR A 99 14.88 9.94 3.64
C TYR A 99 14.47 8.59 3.00
N PRO A 100 15.20 8.10 1.98
CA PRO A 100 14.82 6.91 1.21
C PRO A 100 14.73 5.63 2.04
N ILE A 101 15.65 5.40 2.98
CA ILE A 101 15.60 4.21 3.85
C ILE A 101 14.39 4.25 4.77
N PHE A 102 14.09 5.41 5.39
CA PHE A 102 12.91 5.57 6.24
C PHE A 102 11.61 5.35 5.47
N ALA A 103 11.49 5.94 4.27
CA ALA A 103 10.32 5.78 3.42
C ALA A 103 10.12 4.30 3.02
N ALA A 104 11.20 3.61 2.63
CA ALA A 104 11.16 2.20 2.27
C ALA A 104 10.75 1.30 3.45
N THR A 105 11.35 1.48 4.63
CA THR A 105 11.05 0.63 5.79
C THR A 105 9.62 0.83 6.30
N THR A 106 9.14 2.06 6.37
CA THR A 106 7.76 2.35 6.80
C THR A 106 6.72 1.86 5.79
N CYS A 107 6.98 1.97 4.47
CA CYS A 107 6.12 1.42 3.43
C CYS A 107 6.09 -0.13 3.45
N ALA A 108 7.25 -0.77 3.65
CA ALA A 108 7.34 -2.22 3.79
C ALA A 108 6.60 -2.71 5.05
N LEU A 109 6.78 -2.01 6.18
CA LEU A 109 6.06 -2.30 7.43
C LEU A 109 4.54 -2.16 7.24
N TRP A 110 4.12 -1.07 6.60
CA TRP A 110 2.71 -0.87 6.23
C TRP A 110 2.20 -2.05 5.39
N THR A 111 2.93 -2.49 4.38
CA THR A 111 2.56 -3.65 3.54
C THR A 111 2.39 -4.92 4.38
N VAL A 112 3.31 -5.21 5.30
CA VAL A 112 3.22 -6.36 6.21
C VAL A 112 1.97 -6.28 7.08
N THR A 113 1.64 -5.10 7.63
CA THR A 113 0.41 -4.94 8.43
C THR A 113 -0.85 -5.24 7.62
N ARG A 114 -0.87 -4.91 6.32
CA ARG A 114 -2.00 -5.23 5.44
C ARG A 114 -2.16 -6.72 5.16
N ILE A 115 -1.08 -7.50 5.22
CA ILE A 115 -1.15 -8.98 5.16
C ILE A 115 -1.95 -9.49 6.36
N PHE A 116 -1.61 -9.05 7.58
CA PHE A 116 -2.35 -9.43 8.78
C PHE A 116 -3.80 -8.93 8.77
N TYR A 117 -4.03 -7.70 8.32
CA TYR A 117 -5.38 -7.14 8.14
C TYR A 117 -6.25 -8.01 7.21
N THR A 118 -5.67 -8.42 6.08
CA THR A 118 -6.35 -9.32 5.12
C THR A 118 -6.63 -10.68 5.76
N ARG A 119 -5.65 -11.25 6.47
CA ARG A 119 -5.79 -12.53 7.18
C ARG A 119 -6.91 -12.48 8.23
N GLY A 120 -7.03 -11.36 8.94
CA GLY A 120 -8.12 -11.13 9.89
C GLY A 120 -9.48 -11.09 9.20
N TYR A 121 -9.62 -10.37 8.09
CA TYR A 121 -10.88 -10.32 7.34
C TYR A 121 -11.32 -11.68 6.80
N ILE A 122 -10.40 -12.45 6.20
CA ILE A 122 -10.76 -13.73 5.52
C ILE A 122 -11.12 -14.87 6.49
N THR A 123 -11.14 -14.62 7.81
CA THR A 123 -11.79 -15.54 8.75
C THR A 123 -13.32 -15.52 8.62
N GLY A 124 -13.88 -14.49 7.98
CA GLY A 124 -15.32 -14.23 7.91
C GLY A 124 -15.84 -13.41 9.09
N ASP A 125 -14.96 -12.95 9.98
CA ASP A 125 -15.30 -12.06 11.08
C ASP A 125 -14.57 -10.73 10.86
N PRO A 126 -15.27 -9.68 10.41
CA PRO A 126 -14.67 -8.37 10.19
C PRO A 126 -13.95 -7.84 11.43
N GLY A 127 -14.39 -8.17 12.66
CA GLY A 127 -13.78 -7.67 13.90
C GLY A 127 -12.31 -8.06 14.03
N LYS A 128 -11.93 -9.24 13.52
CA LYS A 128 -10.55 -9.77 13.59
C LYS A 128 -9.54 -9.02 12.72
N ARG A 129 -9.99 -8.04 11.93
CA ARG A 129 -9.10 -7.12 11.19
C ARG A 129 -8.37 -6.13 12.13
N LEU A 130 -8.96 -5.84 13.30
CA LEU A 130 -8.47 -4.84 14.25
C LEU A 130 -7.60 -5.53 15.30
N GLY A 131 -6.30 -5.61 15.01
CA GLY A 131 -5.28 -6.05 15.96
C GLY A 131 -4.21 -4.99 16.16
N PHE A 132 -3.19 -5.31 16.96
CA PHE A 132 -2.02 -4.45 17.18
C PHE A 132 -1.38 -3.95 15.86
N THR A 133 -1.39 -4.77 14.82
CA THR A 133 -0.88 -4.44 13.48
C THR A 133 -1.62 -3.28 12.81
N HIS A 134 -2.89 -3.05 13.14
CA HIS A 134 -3.64 -1.90 12.65
C HIS A 134 -3.06 -0.58 13.16
N HIS A 135 -2.71 -0.52 14.46
CA HIS A 135 -2.08 0.67 15.04
C HIS A 135 -0.71 0.94 14.44
N ILE A 136 0.07 -0.11 14.13
CA ILE A 136 1.34 0.03 13.40
C ILE A 136 1.10 0.62 12.01
N SER A 137 0.09 0.14 11.28
CA SER A 137 -0.25 0.65 9.94
C SER A 137 -0.58 2.15 9.97
N THR A 138 -1.40 2.56 10.94
CA THR A 138 -1.76 3.96 11.15
C THR A 138 -0.55 4.80 11.53
N ALA A 139 0.28 4.34 12.47
CA ALA A 139 1.49 5.03 12.88
C ALA A 139 2.49 5.19 11.72
N ALA A 140 2.68 4.15 10.89
CA ALA A 140 3.53 4.21 9.71
C ALA A 140 3.03 5.23 8.68
N THR A 141 1.71 5.33 8.50
CA THR A 141 1.11 6.32 7.59
C THR A 141 1.26 7.74 8.12
N LEU A 142 0.99 7.95 9.41
CA LEU A 142 1.12 9.26 10.05
C LEU A 142 2.57 9.74 10.12
N SER A 143 3.53 8.84 10.37
CA SER A 143 4.94 9.21 10.39
C SER A 143 5.42 9.68 9.02
N GLN A 144 5.03 9.01 7.94
CA GLN A 144 5.32 9.50 6.59
C GLN A 144 4.60 10.81 6.26
N LEU A 145 3.37 11.01 6.75
CA LEU A 145 2.64 12.27 6.57
C LEU A 145 3.40 13.44 7.19
N VAL A 146 3.86 13.29 8.43
CA VAL A 146 4.66 14.32 9.13
C VAL A 146 5.95 14.62 8.36
N VAL A 147 6.69 13.58 7.95
CA VAL A 147 7.95 13.76 7.21
C VAL A 147 7.71 14.42 5.86
N SER A 148 6.70 14.00 5.11
CA SER A 148 6.35 14.58 3.81
C SER A 148 5.95 16.05 3.97
N THR A 149 5.18 16.37 5.02
CA THR A 149 4.77 17.75 5.32
C THR A 149 5.96 18.62 5.64
N PHE A 150 6.91 18.13 6.45
CA PHE A 150 8.14 18.84 6.78
C PHE A 150 8.99 19.11 5.53
N ILE A 151 9.13 18.14 4.63
CA ILE A 151 9.90 18.28 3.39
C ILE A 151 9.26 19.33 2.47
N VAL A 152 7.97 19.19 2.17
CA VAL A 152 7.25 20.11 1.27
C VAL A 152 7.17 21.51 1.87
N GLY A 153 6.90 21.61 3.19
CA GLY A 153 6.91 22.88 3.91
C GLY A 153 8.26 23.58 3.83
N GLY A 154 9.37 22.84 3.97
CA GLY A 154 10.72 23.38 3.81
C GLY A 154 10.98 23.95 2.40
N TRP A 155 10.50 23.28 1.35
CA TRP A 155 10.63 23.78 -0.03
C TRP A 155 9.84 25.07 -0.24
N LEU A 156 8.60 25.12 0.24
CA LEU A 156 7.74 26.30 0.10
C LEU A 156 8.31 27.51 0.86
N LEU A 157 8.76 27.30 2.11
CA LEU A 157 9.34 28.36 2.93
C LEU A 157 10.67 28.88 2.35
N GLY A 158 11.55 27.99 1.87
CA GLY A 158 12.79 28.41 1.20
C GLY A 158 12.55 29.17 -0.10
N GLY A 159 11.51 28.77 -0.86
CA GLY A 159 11.10 29.47 -2.07
C GLY A 159 10.51 30.86 -1.80
N LEU A 160 9.88 31.07 -0.65
CA LEU A 160 9.40 32.39 -0.22
C LEU A 160 10.54 33.28 0.26
N ALA A 161 11.45 32.74 1.07
CA ALA A 161 12.58 33.50 1.63
C ALA A 161 13.58 33.97 0.56
N SER A 162 13.66 33.30 -0.59
CA SER A 162 14.53 33.72 -1.72
C SER A 162 13.92 34.82 -2.60
N LYS A 163 12.66 35.22 -2.35
CA LYS A 163 11.94 36.25 -3.11
C LYS A 163 11.72 37.55 -2.32
N ILE A 164 12.14 37.60 -1.06
CA ILE A 164 12.13 38.77 -0.16
C ILE A 164 13.57 39.25 -0.03
#